data_AF-A0A530GTB8-F1
#
_entry.id   AF-A0A530GTB8-F1
#
_cell.length_a   1.000
_cell.length_b   1.000
_cell.length_c   1.000
_cell.angle_alpha   90.00
_cell.angle_beta   90.00
_cell.angle_gamma   90.00
#
_symmetry.space_group_name_H-M   'P 1'
#
loop_
_entity.id
_entity.type
_entity.pdbx_description
1 polymer ?
#
loop_
_entity_poly.entity_id
_entity_poly.type
_entity_poly.pdbx_seq_one_letter_code
_entity_poly.pdbx_strand_id
1 'polypeptide(L)' 'GMADICLAAQVTNNARFGVDMAPYPVIARINAACMALPAFQQAAPQNQIDAE' A
#
# COMPACT_ATOMS: atom_id res chain seq x y z
N GLY A 1 -8.23 -10.22 0.59
CA GLY A 1 -9.40 -10.06 1.49
C GLY A 1 -9.48 -8.63 2.00
N MET A 2 -10.50 -8.28 2.79
CA MET A 2 -10.69 -6.90 3.28
C MET A 2 -9.49 -6.38 4.10
N ALA A 3 -8.86 -7.26 4.89
CA ALA A 3 -7.66 -6.91 5.66
C ALA A 3 -6.50 -6.44 4.77
N ASP A 4 -6.30 -7.06 3.61
CA ASP A 4 -5.22 -6.71 2.68
C ASP A 4 -5.42 -5.32 2.08
N ILE A 5 -6.68 -4.93 1.82
CA ILE A 5 -7.03 -3.60 1.32
C ILE A 5 -6.64 -2.52 2.34
N CYS A 6 -7.07 -2.71 3.61
CA CYS A 6 -6.74 -1.79 4.69
C CYS A 6 -5.23 -1.72 4.94
N LEU A 7 -4.55 -2.87 4.90
CA LEU A 7 -3.10 -2.95 5.13
C LEU A 7 -2.32 -2.18 4.04
N ALA A 8 -2.63 -2.41 2.78
CA ALA A 8 -1.98 -1.74 1.66
C ALA A 8 -2.14 -0.22 1.72
N ALA A 9 -3.36 0.27 2.03
CA ALA A 9 -3.62 1.70 2.22
C ALA A 9 -2.81 2.28 3.40
N GLN A 10 -2.74 1.55 4.52
CA GLN A 10 -1.95 1.98 5.67
C GLN A 10 -0.45 2.04 5.37
N VAL A 11 0.10 1.07 4.63
CA VAL A 11 1.53 1.05 4.28
C VAL A 11 1.89 2.21 3.34
N THR A 12 1.01 2.55 2.39
CA THR A 12 1.19 3.75 1.55
C THR A 12 1.25 5.02 2.41
N ASN A 13 0.38 5.16 3.41
CA ASN A 13 0.43 6.29 4.35
C ASN A 13 1.69 6.28 5.22
N ASN A 14 2.10 5.11 5.71
CA ASN A 14 3.31 4.96 6.52
C ASN A 14 4.56 5.48 5.77
N ALA A 15 4.66 5.21 4.47
CA ALA A 15 5.73 5.74 3.63
C ALA A 15 5.69 7.28 3.56
N ARG A 16 4.50 7.87 3.41
CA ARG A 16 4.30 9.33 3.40
C ARG A 16 4.71 9.99 4.72
N PHE A 17 4.55 9.30 5.85
CA PHE A 17 4.88 9.81 7.19
C PHE A 17 6.26 9.34 7.70
N GLY A 18 7.05 8.63 6.90
CA GLY A 18 8.40 8.19 7.28
C GLY A 18 8.43 7.16 8.41
N VAL A 19 7.40 6.32 8.52
CA VAL A 19 7.36 5.23 9.51
C VAL A 19 8.34 4.12 9.11
N ASP A 20 9.22 3.72 10.03
CA ASP A 20 10.14 2.60 9.80
C ASP A 20 9.38 1.27 9.72
N MET A 21 9.49 0.63 8.55
CA MET A 21 8.86 -0.64 8.26
C MET A 21 9.80 -1.85 8.41
N ALA A 22 11.10 -1.63 8.70
CA ALA A 22 12.08 -2.71 8.86
C ALA A 22 11.69 -3.75 9.93
N PRO A 23 11.05 -3.39 11.06
CA PRO A 23 10.61 -4.36 12.07
C PRO A 23 9.43 -5.24 11.62
N TYR A 24 8.77 -4.95 10.50
CA TYR A 24 7.52 -5.59 10.09
C TYR A 24 7.62 -6.36 8.75
N PRO A 25 8.47 -7.41 8.66
CA PRO A 25 8.73 -8.11 7.40
C PRO A 25 7.50 -8.82 6.82
N VAL A 26 6.57 -9.28 7.67
CA VAL A 26 5.32 -9.91 7.21
C VAL A 26 4.40 -8.88 6.54
N ILE A 27 4.29 -7.68 7.11
CA ILE A 27 3.51 -6.59 6.53
C ILE A 27 4.11 -6.17 5.19
N ALA A 28 5.43 -6.01 5.13
CA ALA A 28 6.14 -5.67 3.91
C ALA A 28 5.88 -6.71 2.79
N ARG A 29 5.94 -8.00 3.12
CA ARG A 29 5.64 -9.09 2.18
C ARG A 29 4.20 -9.05 1.67
N ILE A 30 3.22 -8.83 2.54
CA ILE A 30 1.80 -8.76 2.14
C ILE A 30 1.57 -7.53 1.26
N ASN A 31 2.11 -6.37 1.64
CA ASN A 31 2.02 -5.16 0.82
C ASN A 31 2.64 -5.37 -0.56
N ALA A 32 3.81 -5.99 -0.65
CA ALA A 32 4.43 -6.31 -1.94
C ALA A 32 3.56 -7.22 -2.81
N ALA A 33 2.93 -8.24 -2.23
CA ALA A 33 1.99 -9.10 -2.93
C ALA A 33 0.74 -8.33 -3.41
N CYS A 34 0.23 -7.40 -2.60
CA CYS A 34 -0.91 -6.56 -2.99
C CYS A 34 -0.54 -5.62 -4.15
N MET A 35 0.60 -4.93 -4.06
CA MET A 35 1.07 -3.98 -5.08
C MET A 35 1.44 -4.63 -6.42
N ALA A 36 1.62 -5.95 -6.46
CA ALA A 36 1.81 -6.70 -7.69
C ALA A 36 0.49 -6.89 -8.48
N LEU A 37 -0.67 -6.71 -7.85
CA LEU A 37 -1.97 -6.89 -8.49
C LEU A 37 -2.39 -5.63 -9.25
N PRO A 38 -2.89 -5.74 -10.50
CA PRO A 38 -3.34 -4.58 -11.28
C PRO A 38 -4.39 -3.71 -10.58
N ALA A 39 -5.28 -4.32 -9.77
CA ALA A 39 -6.30 -3.60 -9.03
C ALA A 39 -5.72 -2.58 -8.03
N PHE A 40 -4.63 -2.93 -7.33
CA PHE A 40 -3.98 -2.01 -6.39
C PHE A 40 -3.18 -0.93 -7.12
N GLN A 41 -2.58 -1.26 -8.27
CA GLN A 41 -1.88 -0.29 -9.10
C GLN A 41 -2.85 0.76 -9.65
N GLN A 42 -4.01 0.34 -10.16
CA GLN A 42 -5.06 1.24 -10.64
C GLN A 42 -5.64 2.09 -9.52
N ALA A 43 -5.75 1.55 -8.31
CA ALA A 43 -6.24 2.27 -7.13
C ALA A 43 -5.18 3.15 -6.46
N ALA A 44 -3.95 3.22 -6.97
CA ALA A 44 -2.91 4.05 -6.38
C ALA A 44 -3.30 5.54 -6.45
N PRO A 45 -3.00 6.36 -5.42
CA PRO A 45 -3.44 7.76 -5.36
C PRO A 45 -3.03 8.57 -6.60
N GLN A 46 -1.83 8.38 -7.12
CA GLN A 46 -1.31 9.08 -8.30
C GLN A 46 -2.02 8.74 -9.63
N ASN A 47 -2.84 7.69 -9.65
CA ASN A 47 -3.58 7.24 -10.83
C ASN A 47 -5.05 7.66 -10.79
N GLN A 48 -5.47 8.45 -9.79
CA GLN A 48 -6.85 8.92 -9.67
C GLN A 48 -7.04 10.25 -10.42
N ILE A 49 -8.29 10.52 -10.81
CA ILE A 49 -8.63 11.70 -11.62
C ILE A 49 -8.42 13.04 -10.89
N ASP A 50 -8.34 12.99 -9.56
CA ASP A 50 -8.11 14.09 -8.64
C ASP A 50 -6.67 14.14 -8.14
N ALA A 51 -5.78 13.31 -8.69
CA ALA A 51 -4.35 13.44 -8.47
C ALA A 51 -3.85 14.74 -9.14
N GLU A 52 -3.16 15.58 -8.35
CA GLU A 52 -2.53 16.83 -8.81
C GLU A 52 -1.34 16.59 -9.76
#